data_AF-A0A835A8P0-F1
#
_entry.id   AF-A0A835A8P0-F1
#
_cell.length_a   1.000
_cell.length_b   1.000
_cell.length_c   1.000
_cell.angle_alpha   90.00
_cell.angle_beta   90.00
_cell.angle_gamma   90.00
#
_symmetry.space_group_name_H-M   'P 1'
#
loop_
_entity.id
_entity.type
_entity.pdbx_description
1 polymer ?
#
loop_
_entity_poly.entity_id
_entity_poly.type
_entity_poly.pdbx_seq_one_letter_code
_entity_poly.pdbx_strand_id
1 'polypeptide(L)' 'MINDDACRRTCLNERSDNISGMCLSFQCWCYRCTADTASTASAPIQQ' A
#
# COMPACT_ATOMS: atom_id res chain seq x y z
N MET A 1 -21.93 -5.69 0.68
CA MET A 1 -20.90 -6.69 0.35
C MET A 1 -19.55 -5.99 0.39
N ILE A 2 -18.55 -6.56 1.06
CA ILE A 2 -17.18 -6.06 1.06
C ILE A 2 -16.59 -6.43 -0.31
N ASN A 3 -16.13 -5.44 -1.08
CA ASN A 3 -15.64 -5.65 -2.45
C ASN A 3 -14.29 -4.97 -2.62
N ASP A 4 -13.23 -5.76 -2.40
CA ASP A 4 -11.85 -5.29 -2.53
C ASP A 4 -11.54 -4.85 -3.97
N ASP A 5 -12.15 -5.44 -5.00
CA ASP A 5 -11.97 -5.03 -6.39
C ASP A 5 -12.57 -3.66 -6.70
N ALA A 6 -13.70 -3.34 -6.06
CA ALA A 6 -14.28 -2.00 -6.15
C ALA A 6 -13.38 -0.99 -5.44
N CYS A 7 -12.94 -1.30 -4.23
CA CYS A 7 -12.05 -0.44 -3.45
C CYS A 7 -10.71 -0.21 -4.16
N ARG A 8 -10.09 -1.26 -4.72
CA ARG A 8 -8.88 -1.18 -5.52
C ARG A 8 -9.04 -0.24 -6.71
N ARG A 9 -10.11 -0.39 -7.51
CA ARG A 9 -10.36 0.49 -8.66
C ARG A 9 -10.58 1.95 -8.24
N THR A 10 -11.33 2.18 -7.17
CA THR A 10 -11.49 3.53 -6.60
C THR A 10 -10.14 4.12 -6.21
N CYS A 11 -9.32 3.41 -5.44
CA CYS A 11 -8.01 3.89 -5.01
C CYS A 11 -7.08 4.23 -6.18
N LEU A 12 -7.04 3.40 -7.22
CA LEU A 12 -6.24 3.66 -8.43
C LEU A 12 -6.72 4.90 -9.21
N ASN A 13 -8.02 5.21 -9.15
CA ASN A 13 -8.59 6.38 -9.83
C ASN A 13 -8.48 7.67 -8.99
N GLU A 14 -8.54 7.56 -7.66
CA GLU A 14 -8.44 8.70 -6.74
C GLU A 14 -7.06 9.38 -6.81
N ARG A 15 -5.99 8.60 -6.96
CA ARG A 15 -4.63 9.14 -7.00
C ARG A 15 -3.67 8.26 -7.78
N SER A 16 -2.86 8.89 -8.63
CA SER A 16 -1.90 8.18 -9.50
C SER A 16 -0.76 7.46 -8.77
N ASP A 17 -0.50 7.77 -7.50
CA ASP A 17 0.53 7.10 -6.69
C ASP A 17 -0.03 6.03 -5.74
N ASN A 18 -1.36 5.85 -5.74
CA ASN A 18 -1.97 4.67 -5.12
C ASN A 18 -1.67 3.45 -5.99
N ILE A 19 -1.28 2.35 -5.35
CA ILE A 19 -0.92 1.09 -6.02
C ILE A 19 -1.99 0.01 -5.84
N SER A 20 -2.83 0.14 -4.81
CA SER A 20 -3.89 -0.82 -4.51
C SER A 20 -4.89 -0.22 -3.51
N GLY A 21 -5.93 -0.98 -3.19
CA GLY A 21 -6.82 -0.72 -2.08
C GLY A 21 -7.52 -1.99 -1.62
N MET A 22 -7.96 -2.02 -0.36
CA MET A 22 -8.78 -3.10 0.18
C MET A 22 -9.82 -2.59 1.16
N CYS A 23 -10.90 -3.35 1.33
CA CYS A 23 -11.90 -3.05 2.32
C CYS A 23 -11.54 -3.67 3.68
N LEU A 24 -11.45 -2.84 4.72
CA LEU A 24 -11.23 -3.27 6.10
C LEU A 24 -12.21 -2.55 7.00
N SER A 25 -12.88 -3.29 7.89
CA SER A 25 -13.88 -2.75 8.83
C SER A 25 -14.96 -1.90 8.15
N PHE A 26 -15.47 -2.37 7.00
CA PHE A 26 -16.45 -1.66 6.17
C PHE A 26 -15.98 -0.32 5.58
N GLN A 27 -14.68 -0.03 5.61
CA GLN A 27 -14.07 1.15 5.02
C GLN A 27 -13.08 0.74 3.93
N CYS A 28 -12.90 1.58 2.91
CA CYS A 28 -11.91 1.36 1.85
C CYS A 28 -10.59 2.02 2.24
N TRP A 29 -9.51 1.25 2.20
CA TRP A 29 -8.15 1.69 2.52
C TRP A 29 -7.30 1.64 1.26
N CYS A 30 -6.69 2.76 0.91
CA CYS A 30 -5.78 2.85 -0.23
C CYS A 30 -4.32 2.69 0.21
N TYR A 31 -3.58 1.87 -0.54
CA TYR A 31 -2.15 1.71 -0.37
C TYR A 31 -1.42 2.54 -1.43
N ARG A 32 -0.38 3.25 -1.00
CA ARG A 32 0.50 4.02 -1.88
C ARG A 32 1.90 3.44 -1.84
N CYS A 33 2.66 3.65 -2.91
CA CYS A 33 4.10 3.51 -2.84
C CYS A 33 4.66 4.64 -1.98
N THR A 34 4.90 4.39 -0.70
CA THR A 34 5.94 5.13 0.01
C THR A 34 7.26 4.60 -0.52
N ALA A 35 8.14 5.48 -1.03
CA ALA A 35 9.53 5.10 -1.19
C ALA A 35 9.98 4.59 0.18
N ASP A 36 10.20 3.28 0.29
CA ASP A 36 10.94 2.74 1.42
C ASP A 36 12.22 3.54 1.41
N THR A 37 12.38 4.47 2.36
CA THR A 37 13.68 5.05 2.66
C THR A 37 14.51 3.81 2.95
N ALA A 38 15.31 3.37 1.98
CA ALA A 38 15.91 2.06 1.97
C ALA A 38 16.50 1.85 3.35
N SER A 39 15.86 1.00 4.16
CA SER A 39 16.41 0.61 5.44
C SER A 39 17.65 -0.17 5.04
N THR A 40 18.76 0.55 4.96
CA THR A 40 20.08 0.02 4.70
C THR A 40 20.36 -0.87 5.89
N ALA A 41 19.92 -2.12 5.78
CA ALA A 41 20.36 -3.18 6.66
C ALA A 41 21.86 -3.24 6.46
N SER A 42 22.60 -2.57 7.35
CA SER A 42 24.05 -2.67 7.40
C SER A 42 24.34 -4.13 7.70
N ALA A 43 25.10 -4.78 6.82
CA ALA A 43 25.49 -6.17 6.99
C ALA A 43 26.10 -6.37 8.39
N PRO A 44 25.88 -7.52 9.05
CA PRO A 44 26.47 -7.77 10.36
C PRO A 44 27.99 -7.61 10.26
N ILE A 45 28.57 -6.80 11.14
CA ILE A 45 30.01 -6.69 11.31
C ILE A 45 30.48 -8.03 11.87
N GLN A 46 31.16 -8.84 11.06
CA GLN A 46 31.85 -10.02 11.57
C GLN A 46 33.15 -9.55 12.23
N GLN A 47 33.22 -9.71 13.55
CA GLN A 47 34.46 -9.59 14.32
C GLN A 47 35.23 -10.92 14.29
#